data_AF-A0A7X2TBY9-F1
#
_entry.id   AF-A0A7X2TBY9-F1
#
_cell.length_a   1.000
_cell.length_b   1.000
_cell.length_c   1.000
_cell.angle_alpha   90.00
_cell.angle_beta   90.00
_cell.angle_gamma   90.00
#
_symmetry.space_group_name_H-M   'P 1'
#
loop_
_entity.id
_entity.type
_entity.pdbx_description
1 polymer ?
#
loop_
_entity_poly.entity_id
_entity_poly.type
_entity_poly.pdbx_seq_one_letter_code
_entity_poly.pdbx_strand_id
1 'polypeptide(L)' 'MAQIRLKTKTATEVRRTLSRVMNMVANGEMDSKTANTIILGCNAVLSAIRTDEQQRKIDELERILNNVK' A
#
# COMPACT_ATOMS: atom_id res chain seq x y z
N MET A 1 14.40 0.63 21.71
CA MET A 1 13.10 0.73 21.01
C MET A 1 12.96 -0.49 20.12
N ALA A 2 11.81 -1.18 20.14
CA ALA A 2 11.57 -2.29 19.21
C ALA A 2 11.52 -1.73 17.77
N GLN A 3 12.24 -2.37 16.84
CA GLN A 3 12.27 -1.94 15.45
C GLN A 3 10.89 -2.18 14.82
N ILE A 4 10.22 -1.12 14.34
CA ILE A 4 8.94 -1.25 13.66
C ILE A 4 9.17 -1.89 12.29
N ARG A 5 8.71 -3.13 12.12
CA ARG A 5 8.71 -3.81 10.82
C ARG A 5 7.34 -3.67 10.15
N LEU A 6 7.27 -2.82 9.13
CA LEU A 6 6.06 -2.61 8.34
C LEU A 6 5.92 -3.73 7.30
N LYS A 7 4.71 -4.28 7.16
CA LYS A 7 4.36 -5.22 6.08
C LYS A 7 3.59 -4.47 5.01
N THR A 8 4.14 -4.43 3.80
CA THR A 8 3.63 -3.57 2.71
C THR A 8 3.62 -4.29 1.36
N LYS A 9 3.64 -5.63 1.32
CA LYS A 9 3.72 -6.38 0.05
C LYS A 9 2.40 -6.39 -0.72
N THR A 10 1.27 -6.34 -0.01
CA THR A 10 -0.07 -6.36 -0.60
C THR A 10 -0.93 -5.23 -0.06
N ALA A 11 -1.98 -4.84 -0.79
CA ALA A 11 -2.91 -3.82 -0.33
C ALA A 11 -3.53 -4.18 1.04
N THR A 12 -3.80 -5.46 1.30
CA THR A 12 -4.31 -5.94 2.59
C THR A 12 -3.29 -5.78 3.71
N GLU A 13 -2.01 -6.07 3.46
CA GLU A 13 -0.95 -5.82 4.44
C GLU A 13 -0.78 -4.34 4.73
N VAL A 14 -0.82 -3.48 3.70
CA VAL A 14 -0.73 -2.03 3.89
C VAL A 14 -1.90 -1.50 4.72
N ARG A 15 -3.14 -1.95 4.44
CA ARG A 15 -4.32 -1.58 5.26
C ARG A 15 -4.14 -1.98 6.72
N ARG A 16 -3.68 -3.20 7.01
CA ARG A 16 -3.41 -3.66 8.38
C ARG A 16 -2.32 -2.82 9.06
N THR A 17 -1.28 -2.45 8.32
CA THR A 17 -0.21 -1.57 8.82
C THR A 17 -0.77 -0.18 9.16
N LEU A 18 -1.59 0.42 8.30
CA LEU A 18 -2.25 1.71 8.55
C LEU A 18 -3.15 1.66 9.78
N SER A 19 -3.96 0.60 9.94
CA SER A 19 -4.80 0.43 11.15
C SER A 19 -3.98 0.39 12.43
N ARG A 20 -2.85 -0.31 12.43
CA ARG A 20 -1.93 -0.33 13.58
C ARG A 20 -1.35 1.05 13.87
N VAL A 21 -0.93 1.78 12.84
CA VAL A 21 -0.40 3.15 12.99
C VAL A 21 -1.46 4.09 13.58
N MET A 22 -2.69 4.04 13.07
CA MET A 22 -3.80 4.85 13.60
C MET A 22 -4.07 4.54 15.07
N ASN A 23 -4.07 3.27 15.46
CA ASN A 23 -4.26 2.89 16.86
C ASN A 23 -3.11 3.36 17.76
N MET A 24 -1.85 3.24 17.32
CA MET A 24 -0.70 3.74 18.09
C MET A 24 -0.79 5.26 18.29
N VAL A 25 -1.23 6.02 17.29
CA VAL A 25 -1.46 7.47 17.44
C VAL A 25 -2.59 7.75 18.43
N ALA A 26 -3.72 7.07 18.29
CA ALA A 26 -4.89 7.26 19.16
C ALA A 26 -4.59 6.94 20.64
N ASN A 27 -3.71 5.97 20.89
CA ASN A 27 -3.27 5.58 22.23
C ASN A 27 -2.09 6.42 22.77
N GLY A 28 -1.56 7.37 21.99
CA GLY A 28 -0.38 8.16 22.39
C GLY A 28 0.96 7.40 22.34
N GLU A 29 0.99 6.22 21.72
CA GLU A 29 2.17 5.36 21.56
C GLU A 29 3.05 5.79 20.37
N MET A 30 2.56 6.67 19.49
CA MET A 30 3.28 7.17 18.32
C MET A 30 2.95 8.65 18.07
N ASP A 31 3.98 9.45 17.81
CA ASP A 31 3.80 10.85 17.45
C ASP A 31 3.26 11.01 16.01
N SER A 32 2.51 12.09 15.78
CA SER A 32 1.86 12.33 14.49
C SER A 32 2.85 12.51 13.34
N LYS A 33 4.08 13.00 13.58
CA LYS A 33 5.07 13.20 12.51
C LYS A 33 5.60 11.86 12.00
N THR A 34 5.93 10.95 12.90
CA THR A 34 6.30 9.57 12.57
C THR A 34 5.15 8.84 11.86
N ALA A 35 3.93 8.94 12.39
CA ALA A 35 2.75 8.32 11.80
C ALA A 35 2.48 8.83 10.37
N ASN A 36 2.53 10.15 10.16
CA ASN A 36 2.32 10.76 8.84
C ASN A 36 3.36 10.29 7.82
N THR A 37 4.62 10.14 8.24
CA THR A 37 5.68 9.59 7.38
C THR A 37 5.36 8.16 6.94
N ILE A 38 4.88 7.33 7.86
CA ILE A 38 4.49 5.94 7.57
C ILE A 38 3.27 5.90 6.64
N ILE A 39 2.27 6.74 6.89
CA ILE A 39 1.05 6.84 6.07
C ILE A 39 1.40 7.25 4.64
N LEU A 40 2.29 8.24 4.47
CA LEU A 40 2.76 8.66 3.15
C LEU A 40 3.44 7.51 2.39
N GLY A 41 4.34 6.78 3.05
CA GLY A 41 4.97 5.59 2.45
C GLY A 41 3.95 4.51 2.07
N CYS A 42 2.96 4.25 2.92
CA CYS A 42 1.88 3.30 2.64
C CYS A 42 1.04 3.74 1.42
N ASN A 43 0.74 5.03 1.28
CA ASN A 43 0.00 5.56 0.13
C ASN A 43 0.79 5.43 -1.17
N ALA A 44 2.11 5.66 -1.14
CA ALA A 44 2.98 5.44 -2.29
C ALA A 44 2.99 3.96 -2.71
N VAL A 45 3.09 3.04 -1.75
CA VAL A 45 3.03 1.59 -2.01
C VAL A 45 1.68 1.17 -2.59
N LEU A 46 0.56 1.63 -2.03
CA LEU A 46 -0.78 1.34 -2.57
C LEU A 46 -0.95 1.84 -4.00
N SER A 47 -0.39 3.03 -4.29
CA SER A 47 -0.42 3.59 -5.64
C SER A 47 0.37 2.72 -6.61
N ALA A 48 1.57 2.26 -6.23
CA ALA A 48 2.37 1.36 -7.04
C ALA A 48 1.65 0.02 -7.30
N ILE A 49 1.10 -0.62 -6.26
CA ILE A 49 0.33 -1.87 -6.39
C ILE A 49 -0.83 -1.69 -7.37
N ARG A 50 -1.58 -0.59 -7.25
CA ARG A 50 -2.71 -0.31 -8.14
C ARG A 50 -2.25 -0.11 -9.58
N THR A 51 -1.16 0.63 -9.81
CA THR A 51 -0.59 0.83 -11.15
C THR A 51 -0.17 -0.50 -11.77
N ASP A 52 0.50 -1.37 -11.01
CA ASP A 52 0.93 -2.69 -11.48
C ASP A 52 -0.27 -3.58 -11.84
N GLU A 53 -1.31 -3.59 -11.00
CA GLU A 53 -2.54 -4.35 -11.28
C GLU A 53 -3.29 -3.81 -12.51
N GLN A 54 -3.32 -2.49 -12.69
CA GLN A 54 -3.91 -1.86 -13.87
C GLN A 54 -3.14 -2.21 -15.13
N GLN A 55 -1.80 -2.14 -15.09
CA GLN A 55 -0.96 -2.49 -16.23
C GLN A 55 -1.17 -3.95 -16.66
N ARG A 56 -1.23 -4.89 -15.70
CA ARG A 56 -1.51 -6.31 -16.02
C ARG A 56 -2.83 -6.51 -16.74
N LYS A 57 -3.88 -5.77 -16.35
CA LYS A 57 -5.18 -5.82 -17.03
C LYS A 57 -5.11 -5.21 -18.44
N ILE A 58 -4.35 -4.13 -18.62
CA ILE A 58 -4.11 -3.54 -19.93
C ILE A 58 -3.40 -4.56 -20.83
N ASP A 59 -2.32 -5.17 -20.35
CA ASP A 59 -1.56 -6.18 -21.11
C ASP A 59 -2.44 -7.38 -21.51
N GLU A 60 -3.34 -7.81 -20.63
CA GLU A 60 -4.32 -8.87 -20.91
C GLU A 60 -5.31 -8.45 -22.00
N LEU A 61 -5.86 -7.23 -21.90
CA LEU A 61 -6.78 -6.68 -22.89
C LEU A 61 -6.10 -6.51 -24.26
N GLU A 62 -4.86 -6.05 -24.31
CA GLU A 62 -4.07 -5.92 -25.55
C GLU A 62 -3.86 -7.28 -26.22
N ARG A 63 -3.56 -8.33 -25.44
CA ARG A 63 -3.45 -9.70 -25.97
C ARG A 63 -4.76 -10.19 -26.56
N ILE A 64 -5.88 -9.98 -25.87
CA ILE A 64 -7.20 -10.36 -26.38
C ILE A 64 -7.51 -9.61 -27.68
N LEU A 65 -7.27 -8.31 -27.72
CA LEU A 65 -7.54 -7.49 -28.91
C LEU A 65 -6.69 -7.91 -30.11
N ASN A 66 -5.42 -8.27 -29.89
CA ASN A 66 -4.53 -8.76 -30.94
C ASN A 66 -4.95 -10.13 -31.49
N ASN A 67 -5.64 -10.96 -30.71
CA ASN A 67 -6.15 -12.25 -31.15
C ASN A 67 -7.48 -12.16 -31.91
N VAL A 68 -8.16 -11.00 -31.86
CA VAL A 68 -9.44 -10.74 -32.55
C VAL A 68 -9.22 -10.00 -33.88
N LYS A 69 -8.04 -9.38 -34.07
CA LYS A 69 -7.59 -8.83 -35.34
C LYS A 69 -7.06 -9.92 -36.27
#